data_AF-E4U744-F1
#
_entry.id   AF-E4U744-F1
#
_cell.length_a   1.000
_cell.length_b   1.000
_cell.length_c   1.000
_cell.angle_alpha   90.00
_cell.angle_beta   90.00
_cell.angle_gamma   90.00
#
_symmetry.space_group_name_H-M   'P 1'
#
loop_
_entity.id
_entity.type
_entity.pdbx_description
1 polymer ?
#
loop_
_entity_poly.entity_id
_entity_poly.type
_entity_poly.pdbx_seq_one_letter_code
_entity_poly.pdbx_strand_id
1 'polypeptide(L)'
;MPEPTNRFSADEALARLREGHRRFLQRLHSDAAPASLSLPRAHRPVAAVVGCADARVAPETLFDAPLGELFVVRSAGQMAGAAGVASLEFAVGSLGVPLVVVLGHTQCGALKAAVEGGAGLPEQLARLVRELRAGLPPDVGDADAAAPLQVRRVLSDLLAASPLLAQEAAAGRLRLEGAVYDVTNGDLRWL
;
A
#
# COMPACT_ATOMS: atom_id res chain seq x y z
N MET A 1 -9.77 21.52 9.18
CA MET A 1 -8.36 21.28 8.78
C MET A 1 -7.97 22.38 7.78
N PRO A 2 -6.69 22.77 7.68
CA PRO A 2 -6.26 23.73 6.65
C PRO A 2 -6.60 23.22 5.25
N GLU A 3 -6.80 24.12 4.28
CA GLU A 3 -7.13 23.71 2.91
C GLU A 3 -6.03 22.83 2.30
N PRO A 4 -6.38 21.72 1.65
CA PRO A 4 -5.40 20.88 0.98
C PRO A 4 -4.71 21.64 -0.15
N THR A 5 -3.37 21.59 -0.17
CA THR A 5 -2.56 22.33 -1.18
C THR A 5 -2.12 21.47 -2.36
N ASN A 6 -2.47 20.17 -2.33
CA ASN A 6 -2.16 19.23 -3.38
C ASN A 6 -3.05 19.46 -4.60
N ARG A 7 -2.46 19.42 -5.80
CA ARG A 7 -3.13 19.70 -7.07
C ARG A 7 -3.12 18.52 -8.04
N PHE A 8 -2.60 17.37 -7.62
CA PHE A 8 -2.64 16.16 -8.46
C PHE A 8 -4.07 15.61 -8.52
N SER A 9 -4.50 15.18 -9.70
CA SER A 9 -5.62 14.27 -9.86
C SER A 9 -5.21 12.85 -9.53
N ALA A 10 -6.19 11.98 -9.24
CA ALA A 10 -5.94 10.56 -9.03
C ALA A 10 -5.31 9.88 -10.25
N ASP A 11 -5.69 10.29 -11.48
CA ASP A 11 -5.13 9.76 -12.73
C ASP A 11 -3.66 10.15 -12.92
N GLU A 12 -3.30 11.40 -12.64
CA GLU A 12 -1.90 11.86 -12.69
C GLU A 12 -1.06 11.14 -11.63
N ALA A 13 -1.58 10.98 -10.42
CA ALA A 13 -0.90 10.22 -9.36
C ALA A 13 -0.66 8.77 -9.79
N LEU A 14 -1.68 8.09 -10.29
CA LEU A 14 -1.59 6.69 -10.73
C LEU A 14 -0.62 6.52 -11.91
N ALA A 15 -0.71 7.40 -12.91
CA ALA A 15 0.22 7.41 -14.04
C ALA A 15 1.67 7.59 -13.58
N ARG A 16 1.91 8.47 -12.60
CA ARG A 16 3.23 8.70 -12.01
C ARG A 16 3.77 7.48 -11.28
N LEU A 17 2.96 6.79 -10.48
CA LEU A 17 3.36 5.53 -9.82
C LEU A 17 3.71 4.45 -10.85
N ARG A 18 2.88 4.26 -11.88
CA ARG A 18 3.12 3.27 -12.95
C ARG A 18 4.41 3.57 -13.72
N GLU A 19 4.62 4.83 -14.08
CA GLU A 19 5.81 5.28 -14.79
C GLU A 19 7.07 5.14 -13.92
N GLY A 20 6.96 5.42 -12.62
CA GLY A 20 8.02 5.16 -11.65
C GLY A 20 8.37 3.68 -11.51
N HIS A 21 7.36 2.81 -11.45
CA HIS A 21 7.59 1.36 -11.43
C HIS A 21 8.24 0.85 -12.72
N ARG A 22 7.86 1.41 -13.88
CA ARG A 22 8.52 1.11 -15.16
C ARG A 22 10.01 1.46 -15.11
N ARG A 23 10.39 2.59 -14.51
CA ARG A 23 11.81 2.96 -14.31
C ARG A 23 12.52 2.03 -13.32
N PHE A 24 11.84 1.60 -12.25
CA PHE A 24 12.36 0.58 -11.33
C PHE A 24 12.72 -0.72 -12.07
N LEU A 25 11.81 -1.26 -12.89
CA LEU A 25 12.06 -2.47 -13.69
C LEU A 25 13.21 -2.31 -14.69
N GLN A 26 13.37 -1.13 -15.28
CA GLN A 26 14.51 -0.82 -16.17
C GLN A 26 15.84 -0.81 -15.40
N ARG A 27 15.85 -0.34 -14.15
CA ARG A 27 17.06 -0.34 -13.31
C ARG A 27 17.45 -1.71 -12.78
N LEU A 28 16.50 -2.63 -12.58
CA LEU A 28 16.84 -4.00 -12.23
C LEU A 28 17.73 -4.68 -13.28
N HIS A 29 17.65 -4.21 -14.53
CA HIS A 29 18.39 -4.77 -15.68
C HIS A 29 19.44 -3.80 -16.25
N SER A 30 19.81 -2.73 -15.54
CA SER A 30 20.82 -1.78 -16.00
C SER A 30 21.76 -1.34 -14.89
N ASP A 31 23.00 -1.01 -15.26
CA ASP A 31 24.00 -0.42 -14.35
C ASP A 31 23.74 1.08 -14.09
N ALA A 32 22.51 1.55 -14.30
CA ALA A 32 22.17 2.95 -14.12
C ALA A 32 22.31 3.35 -12.64
N ALA A 33 23.07 4.42 -12.39
CA ALA A 33 23.21 4.97 -11.05
C ALA A 33 21.84 5.32 -10.44
N PRO A 34 21.66 5.16 -9.11
CA PRO A 34 20.45 5.60 -8.43
C PRO A 34 20.18 7.08 -8.69
N ALA A 35 18.90 7.48 -8.68
CA ALA A 35 18.54 8.89 -8.74
C ALA A 35 19.21 9.67 -7.59
N SER A 36 19.67 10.89 -7.87
CA SER A 36 20.30 11.72 -6.84
C SER A 36 19.29 12.02 -5.72
N LEU A 37 19.69 11.81 -4.48
CA LEU A 37 18.90 12.18 -3.31
C LEU A 37 18.81 13.71 -3.20
N SER A 38 17.61 14.23 -3.05
CA SER A 38 17.36 15.65 -2.76
C SER A 38 16.29 15.78 -1.69
N LEU A 39 16.42 16.80 -0.84
CA LEU A 39 15.44 17.07 0.21
C LEU A 39 14.22 17.80 -0.40
N PRO A 40 12.99 17.37 -0.09
CA PRO A 40 11.79 18.01 -0.59
C PRO A 40 11.67 19.43 -0.01
N ARG A 41 11.28 20.38 -0.87
CA ARG A 41 11.00 21.76 -0.44
C ARG A 41 9.62 21.93 0.20
N ALA A 42 8.72 20.97 0.00
CA ALA A 42 7.38 20.95 0.56
C ALA A 42 6.91 19.50 0.78
N HIS A 43 6.12 19.27 1.83
CA HIS A 43 5.47 17.99 2.08
C HIS A 43 4.15 17.94 1.28
N ARG A 44 4.20 17.37 0.08
CA ARG A 44 3.05 17.25 -0.86
C ARG A 44 3.05 15.89 -1.57
N PRO A 45 2.69 14.81 -0.85
CA PRO A 45 2.67 13.47 -1.42
C PRO A 45 1.65 13.35 -2.56
N VAL A 46 2.04 12.72 -3.67
CA VAL A 46 1.18 12.44 -4.83
C VAL A 46 0.21 11.30 -4.55
N ALA A 47 0.60 10.38 -3.65
CA ALA A 47 -0.17 9.21 -3.27
C ALA A 47 0.17 8.76 -1.85
N ALA A 48 -0.76 8.04 -1.24
CA ALA A 48 -0.52 7.27 -0.03
C ALA A 48 -0.44 5.79 -0.37
N VAL A 49 0.46 5.05 0.28
CA VAL A 49 0.62 3.61 0.08
C VAL A 49 0.44 2.88 1.41
N VAL A 50 -0.49 1.92 1.44
CA VAL A 50 -0.65 0.96 2.52
C VAL A 50 0.02 -0.34 2.09
N GLY A 51 1.17 -0.65 2.66
CA GLY A 51 2.01 -1.76 2.23
C GLY A 51 2.35 -2.74 3.34
N CYS A 52 2.95 -3.87 2.95
CA CYS A 52 3.50 -4.81 3.92
C CYS A 52 4.79 -4.27 4.55
N ALA A 53 5.08 -4.64 5.80
CA ALA A 53 6.35 -4.38 6.47
C ALA A 53 7.53 -5.23 5.91
N ASP A 54 7.29 -6.13 4.95
CA ASP A 54 8.32 -6.94 4.29
C ASP A 54 9.44 -6.05 3.73
N ALA A 55 10.68 -6.33 4.13
CA ALA A 55 11.85 -5.52 3.78
C ALA A 55 12.13 -5.46 2.27
N ARG A 56 11.62 -6.43 1.48
CA ARG A 56 11.75 -6.47 0.02
C ARG A 56 10.75 -5.54 -0.68
N VAL A 57 9.76 -5.03 0.05
CA VAL A 57 8.64 -4.24 -0.49
C VAL A 57 8.74 -2.81 0.04
N ALA A 58 9.64 -2.03 -0.55
CA ALA A 58 9.83 -0.61 -0.22
C ALA A 58 9.11 0.27 -1.26
N PRO A 59 7.93 0.85 -0.96
CA PRO A 59 7.12 1.57 -1.95
C PRO A 59 7.87 2.68 -2.69
N GLU A 60 8.70 3.44 -1.99
CA GLU A 60 9.50 4.53 -2.56
C GLU A 60 10.47 4.01 -3.62
N THR A 61 11.08 2.85 -3.37
CA THR A 61 11.97 2.20 -4.35
C THR A 61 11.17 1.60 -5.51
N LEU A 62 10.09 0.87 -5.21
CA LEU A 62 9.28 0.17 -6.21
C LEU A 62 8.60 1.13 -7.17
N PHE A 63 8.20 2.32 -6.71
CA PHE A 63 7.59 3.36 -7.53
C PHE A 63 8.57 4.45 -7.94
N ASP A 64 9.88 4.27 -7.71
CA ASP A 64 10.91 5.26 -8.02
C ASP A 64 10.54 6.69 -7.60
N ALA A 65 10.02 6.81 -6.37
CA ALA A 65 9.49 8.04 -5.84
C ALA A 65 10.55 8.75 -4.99
N PRO A 66 10.80 10.06 -5.23
CA PRO A 66 11.69 10.85 -4.38
C PRO A 66 11.08 11.08 -2.99
N LEU A 67 11.93 11.54 -2.07
CA LEU A 67 11.51 11.91 -0.72
C LEU A 67 10.35 12.92 -0.75
N GLY A 68 9.31 12.65 0.03
CA GLY A 68 8.14 13.52 0.15
C GLY A 68 7.04 13.29 -0.90
N GLU A 69 7.23 12.40 -1.88
CA GLU A 69 6.18 12.07 -2.86
C GLU A 69 5.21 10.98 -2.41
N LEU A 70 5.62 10.06 -1.54
CA LEU A 70 4.70 9.04 -1.01
C LEU A 70 4.45 9.27 0.48
N PHE A 71 3.20 9.09 0.87
CA PHE A 71 2.80 8.96 2.27
C PHE A 71 2.64 7.47 2.59
N VAL A 72 3.50 6.89 3.42
CA VAL A 72 3.60 5.41 3.53
C VAL A 72 3.16 4.92 4.91
N VAL A 73 2.24 3.95 4.92
CA VAL A 73 1.82 3.20 6.11
C VAL A 73 2.17 1.74 5.87
N ARG A 74 2.98 1.13 6.76
CA ARG A 74 3.42 -0.26 6.61
C ARG A 74 3.21 -1.08 7.86
N SER A 75 2.68 -2.29 7.67
CA SER A 75 2.47 -3.28 8.73
C SER A 75 2.51 -4.69 8.13
N ALA A 76 2.74 -5.72 8.93
CA ALA A 76 2.74 -7.09 8.44
C ALA A 76 1.34 -7.47 7.89
N GLY A 77 1.28 -7.99 6.66
CA GLY A 77 0.02 -8.30 5.97
C GLY A 77 -0.80 -7.07 5.56
N GLN A 78 -0.17 -5.89 5.50
CA GLN A 78 -0.77 -4.61 5.11
C GLN A 78 -2.06 -4.25 5.87
N MET A 79 -2.17 -4.70 7.12
CA MET A 79 -3.26 -4.37 8.03
C MET A 79 -3.10 -2.94 8.56
N ALA A 80 -3.93 -2.00 8.10
CA ALA A 80 -3.80 -0.60 8.50
C ALA A 80 -4.02 -0.40 10.02
N GLY A 81 -5.05 -1.05 10.59
CA GLY A 81 -5.49 -0.81 11.96
C GLY A 81 -5.91 0.65 12.21
N ALA A 82 -6.24 1.00 13.45
CA ALA A 82 -6.71 2.34 13.78
C ALA A 82 -5.67 3.44 13.49
N ALA A 83 -4.39 3.19 13.80
CA ALA A 83 -3.32 4.16 13.56
C ALA A 83 -3.06 4.37 12.06
N GLY A 84 -3.13 3.31 11.24
CA GLY A 84 -2.99 3.43 9.80
C GLY A 84 -4.16 4.18 9.16
N VAL A 85 -5.40 3.89 9.57
CA VAL A 85 -6.59 4.63 9.12
C VAL A 85 -6.48 6.12 9.47
N ALA A 86 -6.14 6.45 10.71
CA ALA A 86 -5.95 7.85 11.12
C ALA A 86 -4.83 8.55 10.33
N SER A 87 -3.76 7.83 9.99
CA SER A 87 -2.67 8.36 9.15
C SER A 87 -3.16 8.65 7.72
N LEU A 88 -4.05 7.82 7.18
CA LEU A 88 -4.66 8.05 5.87
C LEU A 88 -5.67 9.20 5.90
N GLU A 89 -6.43 9.37 6.97
CA GLU A 89 -7.30 10.55 7.15
C GLU A 89 -6.49 11.85 7.16
N PHE A 90 -5.30 11.84 7.77
CA PHE A 90 -4.38 12.96 7.68
C PHE A 90 -3.87 13.17 6.25
N ALA A 91 -3.42 12.11 5.57
CA ALA A 91 -2.93 12.20 4.20
C ALA A 91 -4.00 12.76 3.23
N VAL A 92 -5.23 12.24 3.31
CA VAL A 92 -6.32 12.67 2.43
C VAL A 92 -6.87 14.02 2.86
N GLY A 93 -7.28 14.17 4.12
CA GLY A 93 -8.00 15.37 4.56
C GLY A 93 -7.11 16.57 4.88
N SER A 94 -5.86 16.38 5.32
CA SER A 94 -4.93 17.49 5.58
C SER A 94 -3.98 17.76 4.42
N LEU A 95 -3.47 16.72 3.75
CA LEU A 95 -2.52 16.90 2.65
C LEU A 95 -3.18 16.89 1.27
N GLY A 96 -4.45 16.47 1.16
CA GLY A 96 -5.16 16.43 -0.12
C GLY A 96 -4.66 15.33 -1.05
N VAL A 97 -4.16 14.22 -0.50
CA VAL A 97 -3.73 13.07 -1.30
C VAL A 97 -4.92 12.54 -2.12
N PRO A 98 -4.83 12.49 -3.47
CA PRO A 98 -5.93 12.08 -4.33
C PRO A 98 -5.98 10.56 -4.57
N LEU A 99 -4.94 9.82 -4.16
CA LEU A 99 -4.78 8.40 -4.46
C LEU A 99 -4.25 7.64 -3.25
N VAL A 100 -4.93 6.57 -2.86
CA VAL A 100 -4.44 5.56 -1.92
C VAL A 100 -4.22 4.25 -2.68
N VAL A 101 -3.03 3.67 -2.55
CA VAL A 101 -2.69 2.36 -3.11
C VAL A 101 -2.53 1.35 -1.98
N VAL A 102 -3.28 0.27 -2.02
CA VAL A 102 -3.04 -0.91 -1.16
C VAL A 102 -2.12 -1.85 -1.91
N LEU A 103 -0.91 -2.02 -1.39
CA LEU A 103 0.16 -2.79 -2.00
C LEU A 103 0.40 -4.11 -1.24
N GLY A 104 -0.14 -5.20 -1.78
CA GLY A 104 0.20 -6.56 -1.36
C GLY A 104 1.42 -7.09 -2.10
N HIS A 105 1.86 -8.30 -1.76
CA HIS A 105 2.97 -8.96 -2.45
C HIS A 105 2.91 -10.48 -2.38
N THR A 106 3.58 -11.15 -3.32
CA THR A 106 3.82 -12.61 -3.27
C THR A 106 4.80 -12.98 -2.16
N GLN A 107 4.75 -14.22 -1.71
CA GLN A 107 5.55 -14.79 -0.63
C GLN A 107 5.43 -14.00 0.69
N CYS A 108 4.23 -13.49 1.00
CA CYS A 108 3.98 -12.77 2.24
C CYS A 108 3.98 -13.70 3.45
N GLY A 109 4.96 -13.53 4.35
CA GLY A 109 5.10 -14.36 5.54
C GLY A 109 3.91 -14.30 6.50
N ALA A 110 3.26 -13.13 6.61
CA ALA A 110 2.07 -12.98 7.46
C ALA A 110 0.86 -13.72 6.89
N LEU A 111 0.66 -13.67 5.56
CA LEU A 111 -0.39 -14.43 4.89
C LEU A 111 -0.10 -15.92 4.91
N LYS A 112 1.16 -16.33 4.73
CA LYS A 112 1.57 -17.73 4.88
C LYS A 112 1.21 -18.27 6.27
N ALA A 113 1.58 -17.55 7.33
CA ALA A 113 1.22 -17.93 8.69
C ALA A 113 -0.30 -17.98 8.93
N ALA A 114 -1.07 -17.09 8.29
CA ALA A 114 -2.54 -17.09 8.34
C ALA A 114 -3.13 -18.33 7.68
N VAL A 115 -2.65 -18.71 6.50
CA VAL A 115 -3.12 -19.90 5.77
C VAL A 115 -2.71 -21.19 6.50
N GLU A 116 -1.50 -21.25 7.04
CA GLU A 116 -0.96 -22.44 7.73
C GLU A 116 -1.40 -22.57 9.21
N GLY A 117 -2.11 -21.59 9.75
CA GLY A 117 -2.75 -21.65 11.08
C GLY A 117 -1.90 -21.13 12.26
N GLY A 118 -0.65 -20.74 12.05
CA GLY A 118 0.12 -19.93 13.00
C GLY A 118 0.34 -20.55 14.39
N ALA A 119 0.55 -21.86 14.48
CA ALA A 119 0.79 -22.54 15.75
C ALA A 119 2.09 -22.06 16.43
N GLY A 120 2.04 -21.81 17.74
CA GLY A 120 3.23 -21.45 18.55
C GLY A 120 3.72 -20.01 18.41
N LEU A 121 2.95 -19.12 17.77
CA LEU A 121 3.30 -17.71 17.63
C LEU A 121 3.12 -16.94 18.96
N PRO A 122 3.96 -15.94 19.27
CA PRO A 122 3.73 -15.01 20.39
C PRO A 122 2.40 -14.27 20.24
N GLU A 123 1.75 -13.90 21.36
CA GLU A 123 0.35 -13.44 21.37
C GLU A 123 0.03 -12.32 20.37
N GLN A 124 0.86 -11.28 20.28
CA GLN A 124 0.60 -10.17 19.36
C GLN A 124 0.64 -10.61 17.89
N LEU A 125 1.57 -11.51 17.55
CA LEU A 125 1.68 -12.07 16.21
C LEU A 125 0.54 -13.07 15.93
N ALA A 126 0.18 -13.89 16.92
CA ALA A 126 -0.97 -14.80 16.84
C ALA A 126 -2.29 -14.04 16.64
N ARG A 127 -2.45 -12.87 17.27
CA ARG A 127 -3.60 -11.98 17.05
C ARG A 127 -3.65 -11.47 15.61
N LEU A 128 -2.54 -10.94 15.09
CA LEU A 128 -2.46 -10.49 13.70
C LEU A 128 -2.80 -11.62 12.72
N VAL A 129 -2.22 -12.80 12.93
CA VAL A 129 -2.43 -13.98 12.08
C VAL A 129 -3.89 -14.43 12.10
N ARG A 130 -4.54 -14.45 13.27
CA ARG A 130 -5.99 -14.72 13.37
C ARG A 130 -6.83 -13.69 12.64
N GLU A 131 -6.49 -12.41 12.75
CA GLU A 131 -7.22 -11.31 12.10
C GLU A 131 -7.06 -11.35 10.57
N LEU A 132 -5.87 -11.71 10.06
CA LEU A 132 -5.64 -11.97 8.65
C LEU A 132 -6.47 -13.17 8.19
N ARG A 133 -6.41 -14.29 8.92
CA ARG A 133 -7.13 -15.52 8.57
C ARG A 133 -8.65 -15.32 8.53
N ALA A 134 -9.20 -14.55 9.47
CA ALA A 134 -10.63 -14.26 9.54
C ALA A 134 -11.17 -13.52 8.30
N GLY A 135 -10.32 -12.78 7.59
CA GLY A 135 -10.70 -12.08 6.36
C GLY A 135 -10.41 -12.83 5.07
N LEU A 136 -9.97 -14.09 5.13
CA LEU A 136 -9.65 -14.92 3.98
C LEU A 136 -10.66 -16.08 3.85
N PRO A 137 -11.01 -16.51 2.62
CA PRO A 137 -11.82 -17.70 2.40
C PRO A 137 -11.25 -18.94 3.11
N PRO A 138 -12.08 -19.81 3.71
CA PRO A 138 -11.61 -21.01 4.41
C PRO A 138 -10.74 -21.93 3.53
N ASP A 139 -11.00 -21.97 2.24
CA ASP A 139 -10.38 -22.83 1.22
C ASP A 139 -9.28 -22.14 0.41
N VAL A 140 -8.83 -20.94 0.82
CA VAL A 140 -7.71 -20.26 0.15
C VAL A 140 -6.47 -21.15 0.15
N GLY A 141 -5.89 -21.37 -1.03
CA GLY A 141 -4.83 -22.37 -1.21
C GLY A 141 -3.53 -22.01 -0.48
N ASP A 142 -2.92 -20.90 -0.85
CA ASP A 142 -1.63 -20.45 -0.32
C ASP A 142 -1.57 -18.93 -0.13
N ALA A 143 -0.41 -18.44 0.33
CA ALA A 143 -0.18 -17.02 0.57
C ALA A 143 -0.29 -16.16 -0.69
N ASP A 144 0.06 -16.69 -1.87
CA ASP A 144 0.05 -15.94 -3.13
C ASP A 144 -1.37 -15.84 -3.68
N ALA A 145 -2.17 -16.90 -3.53
CA ALA A 145 -3.62 -16.87 -3.75
C ALA A 145 -4.33 -15.92 -2.76
N ALA A 146 -3.86 -15.85 -1.51
CA ALA A 146 -4.41 -14.95 -0.49
C ALA A 146 -4.06 -13.47 -0.72
N ALA A 147 -2.91 -13.16 -1.34
CA ALA A 147 -2.44 -11.79 -1.52
C ALA A 147 -3.45 -10.84 -2.19
N PRO A 148 -4.02 -11.13 -3.38
CA PRO A 148 -5.00 -10.24 -4.00
C PRO A 148 -6.32 -10.15 -3.20
N LEU A 149 -6.70 -11.20 -2.49
CA LEU A 149 -7.89 -11.19 -1.62
C LEU A 149 -7.70 -10.25 -0.44
N GLN A 150 -6.53 -10.31 0.20
CA GLN A 150 -6.18 -9.40 1.29
C GLN A 150 -6.12 -7.94 0.80
N VAL A 151 -5.60 -7.67 -0.39
CA VAL A 151 -5.61 -6.30 -0.95
C VAL A 151 -7.04 -5.79 -1.12
N ARG A 152 -7.93 -6.59 -1.72
CA ARG A 152 -9.36 -6.23 -1.90
C ARG A 152 -10.07 -6.03 -0.56
N ARG A 153 -9.77 -6.88 0.43
CA ARG A 153 -10.28 -6.72 1.79
C ARG A 153 -9.84 -5.40 2.40
N VAL A 154 -8.55 -5.09 2.39
CA VAL A 154 -8.04 -3.85 3.00
C VAL A 154 -8.65 -2.61 2.33
N LEU A 155 -8.82 -2.61 1.00
CA LEU A 155 -9.55 -1.54 0.30
C LEU A 155 -10.97 -1.34 0.86
N SER A 156 -11.72 -2.43 1.05
CA SER A 156 -13.06 -2.39 1.64
C SER A 156 -13.03 -1.92 3.10
N ASP A 157 -12.11 -2.45 3.90
CA ASP A 157 -11.97 -2.15 5.32
C ASP A 157 -11.63 -0.67 5.55
N LEU A 158 -10.80 -0.07 4.69
CA LEU A 158 -10.47 1.36 4.75
C LEU A 158 -11.70 2.26 4.55
N LEU A 159 -12.54 1.95 3.56
CA LEU A 159 -13.77 2.69 3.29
C LEU A 159 -14.81 2.49 4.40
N ALA A 160 -14.88 1.29 4.97
CA ALA A 160 -15.79 1.01 6.09
C ALA A 160 -15.34 1.69 7.39
N ALA A 161 -14.03 1.76 7.63
CA ALA A 161 -13.47 2.30 8.88
C ALA A 161 -13.42 3.83 8.93
N SER A 162 -13.41 4.52 7.79
CA SER A 162 -13.30 5.98 7.74
C SER A 162 -14.41 6.63 6.91
N PRO A 163 -15.36 7.32 7.56
CA PRO A 163 -16.34 8.16 6.87
C PRO A 163 -15.70 9.22 5.98
N LEU A 164 -14.53 9.76 6.37
CA LEU A 164 -13.80 10.74 5.56
C LEU A 164 -13.33 10.11 4.25
N LEU A 165 -12.64 8.96 4.29
CA LEU A 165 -12.18 8.30 3.07
C LEU A 165 -13.35 7.90 2.17
N ALA A 166 -14.44 7.38 2.74
CA ALA A 166 -15.64 7.03 2.00
C ALA A 166 -16.28 8.24 1.30
N GLN A 167 -16.39 9.38 1.98
CA GLN A 167 -16.97 10.61 1.41
C GLN A 167 -16.09 11.17 0.29
N GLU A 168 -14.78 11.23 0.48
CA GLU A 168 -13.84 11.71 -0.55
C GLU A 168 -13.84 10.81 -1.79
N ALA A 169 -13.96 9.49 -1.59
CA ALA A 169 -14.09 8.53 -2.69
C ALA A 169 -15.42 8.69 -3.44
N ALA A 170 -16.54 8.79 -2.73
CA ALA A 170 -17.86 9.01 -3.33
C ALA A 170 -17.95 10.34 -4.08
N ALA A 171 -17.21 11.37 -3.63
CA ALA A 171 -17.13 12.66 -4.30
C ALA A 171 -16.14 12.69 -5.48
N GLY A 172 -15.47 11.57 -5.79
CA GLY A 172 -14.50 11.48 -6.88
C GLY A 172 -13.18 12.22 -6.63
N ARG A 173 -12.93 12.67 -5.39
CA ARG A 173 -11.70 13.38 -5.00
C ARG A 173 -10.59 12.43 -4.53
N LEU A 174 -10.97 11.24 -4.08
CA LEU A 174 -10.05 10.17 -3.70
C LEU A 174 -10.29 8.94 -4.59
N ARG A 175 -9.21 8.34 -5.09
CA ARG A 175 -9.24 6.99 -5.67
C ARG A 175 -8.51 6.02 -4.76
N LEU A 176 -9.04 4.81 -4.63
CA LEU A 176 -8.35 3.70 -3.99
C LEU A 176 -8.02 2.65 -5.06
N GLU A 177 -6.78 2.19 -5.11
CA GLU A 177 -6.28 1.22 -6.07
C GLU A 177 -5.59 0.06 -5.35
N GLY A 178 -5.69 -1.15 -5.91
CA GLY A 178 -5.01 -2.34 -5.39
C GLY A 178 -3.91 -2.81 -6.33
N ALA A 179 -2.78 -3.23 -5.78
CA ALA A 179 -1.74 -3.91 -6.54
C ALA A 179 -1.07 -5.04 -5.74
N VAL A 180 -0.56 -6.04 -6.45
CA VAL A 180 0.26 -7.12 -5.89
C VAL A 180 1.63 -7.08 -6.55
N TYR A 181 2.67 -6.89 -5.74
CA TYR A 181 4.07 -6.95 -6.13
C TYR A 181 4.58 -8.38 -6.15
N ASP A 182 5.22 -8.79 -7.24
CA ASP A 182 5.90 -10.07 -7.31
C ASP A 182 7.36 -9.92 -6.86
N VAL A 183 7.67 -10.47 -5.68
CA VAL A 183 9.01 -10.38 -5.09
C VAL A 183 10.09 -11.15 -5.86
N THR A 184 9.71 -12.00 -6.82
CA THR A 184 10.64 -12.86 -7.56
C THR A 184 11.12 -12.23 -8.88
N ASN A 185 10.26 -11.47 -9.55
CA ASN A 185 10.58 -10.83 -10.84
C ASN A 185 10.50 -9.29 -10.78
N GLY A 186 9.95 -8.73 -9.70
CA GLY A 186 9.86 -7.29 -9.49
C GLY A 186 8.67 -6.61 -10.15
N ASP A 187 7.73 -7.32 -10.76
CA ASP A 187 6.59 -6.74 -11.46
C ASP A 187 5.42 -6.38 -10.51
N LEU A 188 4.52 -5.50 -10.98
CA LEU A 188 3.29 -5.11 -10.27
C LEU A 188 2.05 -5.46 -11.09
N ARG A 189 1.19 -6.29 -10.50
CA ARG A 189 -0.16 -6.56 -11.02
C ARG A 189 -1.19 -5.69 -10.31
N TRP A 190 -1.77 -4.74 -11.03
CA TRP A 190 -2.94 -3.95 -10.58
C TRP A 190 -4.22 -4.81 -10.59
N LEU A 191 -5.16 -4.54 -9.68
CA LEU A 191 -6.34 -5.39 -9.39
C LEU A 191 -7.70 -4.81 -9.81
#